data_AF-A0A1F7NJU4-F1
#
_entry.id   AF-A0A1F7NJU4-F1
#
_cell.length_a   1.000
_cell.length_b   1.000
_cell.length_c   1.000
_cell.angle_alpha   90.00
_cell.angle_beta   90.00
_cell.angle_gamma   90.00
#
_symmetry.space_group_name_H-M   'P 1'
#
loop_
_entity.id
_entity.type
_entity.pdbx_description
1 polymer ?
#
loop_
_entity_poly.entity_id
_entity_poly.type
_entity_poly.pdbx_seq_one_letter_code
_entity_poly.pdbx_strand_id
1 'polypeptide(L)'
;MERRKAFEARFGALGTGGKLLTVGEHVYPLADLMERLGLAADGCRSIDALAVPGGRFVIRYLDADDQQIVAYEFDPAFRYLGETRVHVAEWIGEGNPWTSS
;
A
#
# COMPACT_ATOMS: atom_id res chain seq x y z
N MET A 1 -11.51 9.29 9.98
CA MET A 1 -10.26 9.35 10.77
C MET A 1 -9.86 8.01 11.40
N GLU A 2 -10.80 7.23 11.96
CA GLU A 2 -10.48 5.98 12.67
C GLU A 2 -9.92 4.88 11.76
N ARG A 3 -10.30 4.85 10.47
CA ARG A 3 -9.80 3.85 9.52
C ARG A 3 -8.34 4.09 9.15
N ARG A 4 -7.93 5.35 8.92
CA ARG A 4 -6.51 5.68 8.76
C ARG A 4 -5.70 5.29 10.00
N LYS A 5 -6.17 5.65 11.20
CA LYS A 5 -5.44 5.31 12.44
C LYS A 5 -5.26 3.80 12.59
N ALA A 6 -6.29 3.00 12.31
CA ALA A 6 -6.20 1.54 12.35
C ALA A 6 -5.23 0.98 11.30
N PHE A 7 -5.24 1.55 10.09
CA PHE A 7 -4.30 1.20 9.02
C PHE A 7 -2.85 1.49 9.43
N GLU A 8 -2.57 2.70 9.92
CA GLU A 8 -1.23 3.11 10.33
C GLU A 8 -0.76 2.42 11.61
N ALA A 9 -1.67 2.06 12.51
CA ALA A 9 -1.34 1.23 13.67
C ALA A 9 -0.86 -0.17 13.27
N ARG A 10 -1.37 -0.72 12.15
CA ARG A 10 -0.98 -2.04 11.64
C ARG A 10 0.27 -2.02 10.78
N PHE A 11 0.42 -1.00 9.92
CA PHE A 11 1.43 -0.97 8.87
C PHE A 11 2.45 0.17 9.00
N GLY A 12 2.35 0.98 10.05
CA GLY A 12 3.11 2.23 10.18
C GLY A 12 2.55 3.36 9.32
N ALA A 13 3.09 4.56 9.50
CA ALA A 13 2.70 5.72 8.72
C ALA A 13 2.86 5.48 7.21
N LEU A 14 1.98 6.05 6.40
CA LEU A 14 2.04 5.91 4.95
C LEU A 14 3.29 6.62 4.39
N GLY A 15 4.00 5.98 3.45
CA GLY A 15 5.20 6.55 2.82
C GLY A 15 6.51 6.30 3.56
N THR A 16 6.50 5.65 4.74
CA THR A 16 7.71 5.34 5.51
C THR A 16 8.36 4.01 5.15
N GLY A 17 7.76 3.24 4.24
CA GLY A 17 8.32 1.99 3.72
C GLY A 17 9.42 2.25 2.68
N GLY A 18 9.98 1.16 2.16
CA GLY A 18 11.01 1.20 1.12
C GLY A 18 10.43 1.29 -0.29
N LYS A 19 11.25 1.76 -1.25
CA LYS A 19 11.03 1.58 -2.70
C LYS A 19 11.60 0.26 -3.23
N LEU A 20 12.33 -0.43 -2.38
CA LEU A 20 12.86 -1.76 -2.59
C LEU A 20 12.40 -2.63 -1.42
N LEU A 21 12.07 -3.89 -1.69
CA LEU A 21 11.71 -4.85 -0.67
C LEU A 21 12.48 -6.16 -0.87
N THR A 22 13.12 -6.62 0.18
CA THR A 22 13.78 -7.92 0.19
C THR A 22 12.77 -9.02 0.52
N VAL A 23 12.61 -10.00 -0.36
CA VAL A 23 11.77 -11.19 -0.16
C VAL A 23 12.66 -12.42 -0.37
N GLY A 24 12.92 -13.16 0.72
CA GLY A 24 13.96 -14.19 0.72
C GLY A 24 15.34 -13.58 0.48
N GLU A 25 16.05 -14.05 -0.54
CA GLU A 25 17.40 -13.56 -0.92
C GLU A 25 17.37 -12.50 -2.03
N HIS A 26 16.18 -12.13 -2.53
CA HIS A 26 16.03 -11.23 -3.67
C HIS A 26 15.50 -9.87 -3.24
N VAL A 27 16.05 -8.81 -3.83
CA VAL A 27 15.58 -7.43 -3.66
C VAL A 27 14.74 -7.06 -4.86
N TYR A 28 13.50 -6.64 -4.61
CA TYR A 28 12.55 -6.26 -5.66
C TYR A 28 12.24 -4.76 -5.60
N PRO A 29 12.34 -4.04 -6.73
CA PRO A 29 11.68 -2.75 -6.92
C PRO A 29 10.15 -2.86 -6.78
N LEU A 30 9.49 -1.77 -6.39
CA LEU A 30 8.02 -1.77 -6.26
C LEU A 30 7.32 -2.07 -7.59
N ALA A 31 7.83 -1.56 -8.71
CA ALA A 31 7.22 -1.80 -10.03
C ALA A 31 7.19 -3.30 -10.34
N ASP A 32 8.33 -3.98 -10.18
CA ASP A 32 8.44 -5.44 -10.36
C ASP A 32 7.50 -6.21 -9.41
N LEU A 33 7.32 -5.74 -8.18
CA LEU A 33 6.35 -6.34 -7.25
C LEU A 33 4.91 -6.12 -7.70
N MET A 34 4.56 -4.92 -8.17
CA MET A 34 3.22 -4.62 -8.69
C MET A 34 2.91 -5.53 -9.88
N GLU A 35 3.86 -5.70 -10.81
CA GLU A 35 3.68 -6.62 -11.95
C GLU A 35 3.52 -8.07 -11.49
N ARG A 36 4.44 -8.54 -10.63
CA ARG A 36 4.44 -9.93 -10.17
C ARG A 36 3.20 -10.32 -9.37
N LEU A 37 2.61 -9.37 -8.64
CA LEU A 37 1.39 -9.56 -7.86
C LEU A 37 0.11 -9.28 -8.65
N GLY A 38 0.21 -8.86 -9.92
CA GLY A 38 -0.94 -8.54 -10.76
C GLY A 38 -1.63 -7.23 -10.40
N LEU A 39 -0.91 -6.28 -9.80
CA LEU A 39 -1.39 -4.99 -9.32
C LEU A 39 -1.04 -3.81 -10.26
N ALA A 40 -0.24 -4.04 -11.29
CA ALA A 40 0.24 -3.01 -12.22
C ALA A 40 -0.82 -2.56 -13.26
N ALA A 41 -2.01 -2.18 -12.79
CA ALA A 41 -3.05 -1.55 -13.63
C ALA A 41 -2.82 -0.04 -13.78
N ASP A 42 -3.33 0.58 -14.85
CA ASP A 42 -3.11 2.01 -15.17
C ASP A 42 -3.52 2.97 -14.02
N GLY A 43 -4.56 2.62 -13.27
CA GLY A 43 -5.05 3.37 -12.10
C GLY A 43 -4.27 3.13 -10.81
N CYS A 44 -3.37 2.15 -10.78
CA CYS A 44 -2.65 1.73 -9.58
C CYS A 44 -1.24 2.33 -9.51
N ARG A 45 -0.92 3.00 -8.39
CA ARG A 45 0.38 3.66 -8.18
C ARG A 45 1.03 3.22 -6.88
N SER A 46 2.17 2.55 -6.96
CA SER A 46 2.91 2.10 -5.77
C SER A 46 3.37 3.29 -4.90
N ILE A 47 3.14 3.20 -3.59
CA ILE A 47 3.56 4.16 -2.59
C ILE A 47 4.85 3.69 -1.94
N ASP A 48 4.84 2.53 -1.28
CA ASP A 48 6.00 1.90 -0.66
C ASP A 48 5.72 0.42 -0.34
N ALA A 49 6.72 -0.28 0.20
CA ALA A 49 6.56 -1.63 0.71
C ALA A 49 7.32 -1.83 2.03
N LEU A 50 6.88 -2.82 2.81
CA LEU A 50 7.49 -3.18 4.08
C LEU A 50 7.36 -4.68 4.37
N ALA A 51 8.32 -5.21 5.12
CA ALA A 51 8.15 -6.48 5.81
C ALA A 51 7.34 -6.24 7.10
N VAL A 52 6.41 -7.12 7.40
CA VAL A 52 5.58 -7.09 8.62
C VAL A 52 5.79 -8.36 9.46
N PRO A 53 5.45 -8.35 10.76
CA PRO A 53 5.62 -9.52 11.62
C PRO A 53 4.97 -10.79 11.06
N GLY A 54 5.61 -11.93 11.33
CA GLY A 54 5.18 -13.25 10.86
C GLY A 54 5.69 -13.64 9.48
N GLY A 55 6.73 -12.95 8.96
CA GLY A 55 7.34 -13.28 7.67
C GLY A 55 6.46 -12.91 6.47
N ARG A 56 5.58 -11.93 6.64
CA ARG A 56 4.69 -11.42 5.58
C ARG A 56 5.23 -10.10 5.06
N PHE A 57 4.73 -9.73 3.89
CA PHE A 57 5.10 -8.52 3.21
C PHE A 57 3.86 -7.73 2.85
N VAL A 58 4.03 -6.41 2.73
CA VAL A 58 2.97 -5.50 2.34
C VAL A 58 3.49 -4.58 1.25
N ILE A 59 2.77 -4.48 0.15
CA ILE A 59 2.90 -3.37 -0.79
C ILE A 59 1.72 -2.42 -0.59
N ARG A 60 2.02 -1.12 -0.46
CA ARG A 60 1.02 -0.07 -0.35
C ARG A 60 0.97 0.69 -1.66
N TYR A 61 -0.23 0.87 -2.19
CA TYR A 61 -0.45 1.60 -3.43
C TYR A 61 -1.75 2.40 -3.37
N LEU A 62 -1.84 3.43 -4.21
CA LEU A 62 -3.08 4.15 -4.49
C LEU A 62 -3.78 3.43 -5.65
N ASP A 63 -5.00 2.97 -5.40
CA ASP A 63 -5.99 2.68 -6.43
C ASP A 63 -6.75 3.99 -6.72
N ALA A 64 -6.41 4.64 -7.84
CA ALA A 64 -6.99 5.91 -8.22
C ALA A 64 -8.43 5.78 -8.73
N ASP A 65 -8.80 4.60 -9.25
CA ASP A 65 -10.12 4.36 -9.80
C ASP A 65 -11.15 4.29 -8.67
N ASP A 66 -10.80 3.61 -7.57
CA ASP A 66 -11.63 3.51 -6.37
C ASP A 66 -11.32 4.56 -5.29
N GLN A 67 -10.33 5.43 -5.53
CA GLN A 67 -9.84 6.43 -4.56
C GLN A 67 -9.41 5.83 -3.21
N GLN A 68 -8.74 4.68 -3.25
CA GLN A 68 -8.34 3.92 -2.06
C GLN A 68 -6.82 3.80 -1.94
N ILE A 69 -6.32 3.95 -0.72
CA ILE A 69 -5.01 3.43 -0.34
C ILE A 69 -5.21 1.97 0.08
N VAL A 70 -4.48 1.09 -0.59
CA VAL A 70 -4.54 -0.35 -0.38
C VAL A 70 -3.22 -0.80 0.26
N ALA A 71 -3.31 -1.57 1.35
CA ALA A 71 -2.21 -2.39 1.86
C ALA A 71 -2.48 -3.84 1.46
N TYR A 72 -1.76 -4.32 0.47
CA TYR A 72 -1.90 -5.69 -0.05
C TYR A 72 -0.84 -6.58 0.61
N GLU A 73 -1.31 -7.58 1.37
CA GLU A 73 -0.46 -8.51 2.11
C GLU A 73 -0.17 -9.78 1.30
N PHE A 74 1.08 -10.23 1.32
CA PHE A 74 1.51 -11.45 0.64
C PHE A 74 2.59 -12.22 1.43
N ASP A 75 2.72 -13.51 1.14
CA ASP A 75 3.72 -14.39 1.75
C ASP A 75 5.04 -14.44 0.93
N PRO A 76 6.11 -15.10 1.42
CA PRO A 76 7.37 -15.23 0.66
C PRO A 76 7.23 -15.96 -0.68
N ALA A 77 6.13 -16.69 -0.90
CA ALA A 77 5.79 -17.36 -2.16
C ALA A 77 4.89 -16.50 -3.06
N PHE A 78 4.73 -15.20 -2.76
CA PHE A 78 3.91 -14.23 -3.49
C PHE A 78 2.41 -14.58 -3.50
N ARG A 79 1.95 -15.38 -2.54
CA ARG A 79 0.53 -15.70 -2.39
C ARG A 79 -0.16 -14.57 -1.64
N TYR A 80 -1.33 -14.19 -2.12
CA TYR A 80 -2.21 -13.25 -1.45
C TYR A 80 -2.60 -13.74 -0.05
N LEU A 81 -2.52 -12.85 0.93
CA LEU A 81 -2.93 -13.12 2.31
C LEU A 81 -4.12 -12.28 2.77
N GLY A 82 -4.40 -11.17 2.09
CA GLY A 82 -5.44 -10.23 2.48
C GLY A 82 -5.08 -8.81 2.06
N GLU A 83 -6.04 -7.90 2.19
CA GLU A 83 -5.78 -6.48 2.01
C GLU A 83 -6.58 -5.62 2.99
N THR A 84 -6.05 -4.45 3.30
CA THR A 84 -6.79 -3.38 3.98
C THR A 84 -6.92 -2.20 3.03
N ARG A 85 -8.15 -1.76 2.80
CA ARG A 85 -8.49 -0.62 1.93
C ARG A 85 -9.02 0.53 2.76
N VAL A 86 -8.49 1.73 2.53
CA VAL A 86 -8.98 2.95 3.18
C VAL A 86 -9.07 4.07 2.16
N HIS A 87 -10.20 4.78 2.16
CA HIS A 87 -10.42 5.90 1.26
C HIS A 87 -9.35 6.99 1.43
N VAL A 88 -8.81 7.50 0.32
CA VAL A 88 -7.66 8.43 0.30
C VAL A 88 -7.94 9.74 1.05
N ALA A 89 -9.20 10.19 1.08
CA ALA A 89 -9.64 11.37 1.82
C ALA A 89 -9.24 11.35 3.31
N GLU A 90 -9.06 10.17 3.91
CA GLU A 90 -8.64 10.03 5.30
C GLU A 90 -7.22 10.56 5.57
N TRP A 91 -6.36 10.66 4.55
CA TRP A 91 -5.02 11.25 4.62
C TRP A 91 -4.96 12.70 4.15
N ILE A 92 -5.88 13.11 3.27
CA ILE A 92 -5.96 14.49 2.77
C ILE A 92 -6.60 15.43 3.82
N GLY A 93 -7.44 14.88 4.71
CA GLY A 93 -8.17 15.65 5.72
C GLY A 93 -9.34 16.45 5.12
N GLU A 94 -10.22 16.98 5.98
CA GLU A 94 -11.21 17.99 5.57
C GLU A 94 -10.47 19.30 5.29
N GLY A 95 -10.16 19.53 4.02
CA GLY A 95 -9.36 20.67 3.58
C GLY A 95 -8.83 20.46 2.17
N ASN A 96 -9.70 20.08 1.24
CA ASN A 96 -9.37 20.11 -0.17
C ASN A 96 -9.45 21.57 -0.67
N PRO A 97 -8.33 22.22 -1.06
CA PRO A 97 -8.38 23.55 -1.67
C PRO A 97 -9.06 23.56 -3.06
N TRP A 98 -9.42 22.40 -3.61
CA TRP A 98 -10.18 22.28 -4.85
C TRP A 98 -11.71 22.20 -4.66
N THR A 99 -12.22 22.38 -3.44
CA THR A 99 -13.66 22.52 -3.15
C THR A 99 -14.04 23.81 -2.42
N SER A 100 -13.15 24.79 -2.34
CA SER A 100 -13.58 26.15 -1.97
C SER A 100 -14.03 26.89 -3.23
N SER A 101 -15.35 26.99 -3.38
CA SER A 101 -16.03 27.93 -4.28
C SER A 101 -15.55 29.37 -4.09
#